data_AF-A0A2Z2M524-F1
#
_entry.id   AF-A0A2Z2M524-F1
#
_cell.length_a   1.000
_cell.length_b   1.000
_cell.length_c   1.000
_cell.angle_alpha   90.00
_cell.angle_beta   90.00
_cell.angle_gamma   90.00
#
_symmetry.space_group_name_H-M   'P 1'
#
loop_
_entity.id
_entity.type
_entity.pdbx_description
1 polymer ?
#
loop_
_entity_poly.entity_id
_entity_poly.type
_entity_poly.pdbx_seq_one_letter_code
_entity_poly.pdbx_strand_id
1 'polypeptide(L)'
;MNTSSPERIKLHSQVINVAQEIPDPYVRAVTLARIGHRLYLAGDANYGKAFSLALSAINDIDNPFMVLKAMVDISKYFHLSGMEEKAKDLLRSAYEGSLLLKGPARDVVLLDIARGALAIGMPDEALLYSTDIQDIQRRDLIMAEVVQFYIKRGDLRRASSLLDGVSSEEVKSRISFELLNAYLRRGEFASALRILPKIEVYYWVDSSIEEIAKRISEEDAFEDVYWKFVEAITELSMTSGKDYLTTFLIGLSRGGKARFVAKVLNSLADFPRAEAVKRIAMALISSPRNLEEFIRELSLPPEEFDPLARAVMDELLKGPVSPAYREVALIIGRRTEDMAVLVKVSTYLSKIGYPEEARTFAEQIIDPYLRSLAFGAIALAHLKRGDIDSAIEAAAEVRDRDWGSWLMGEILVKVVESSIGENAEEELSERARKHKKWREDIGP
;
A
#
# COMPACT_ATOMS: atom_id res chain seq x y z
N MET A 1 15.73 20.02 45.88
CA MET A 1 16.11 21.38 46.32
C MET A 1 17.48 21.68 45.74
N ASN A 2 17.55 22.48 44.68
CA ASN A 2 18.81 22.87 44.05
C ASN A 2 18.90 24.39 44.17
N THR A 3 19.65 24.87 45.16
CA THR A 3 19.81 26.31 45.41
C THR A 3 20.69 26.90 44.31
N SER A 4 20.09 27.66 43.40
CA SER A 4 20.78 28.45 42.37
C SER A 4 21.69 29.50 43.04
N SER A 5 22.92 29.66 42.54
CA SER A 5 23.88 30.62 43.11
C SER A 5 23.34 32.07 43.00
N PRO A 6 23.64 32.97 43.96
CA PRO A 6 23.19 34.37 43.95
C PRO A 6 23.48 35.12 42.63
N GLU A 7 24.57 34.76 41.95
CA GLU A 7 24.95 35.31 40.65
C GLU A 7 23.98 34.92 39.52
N ARG A 8 23.43 33.69 39.53
CA ARG A 8 22.43 33.26 38.55
C ARG A 8 21.11 33.99 38.73
N ILE A 9 20.67 34.18 39.97
CA ILE A 9 19.44 34.92 40.29
C ILE A 9 19.56 36.39 39.81
N LYS A 10 20.74 36.99 39.97
CA LYS A 10 21.03 38.34 39.48
C LYS A 10 20.99 38.41 37.95
N LEU A 11 21.58 37.43 37.26
CA LEU A 11 21.54 37.34 35.80
C LEU A 11 20.10 37.16 35.27
N HIS A 12 19.30 36.30 35.91
CA HIS A 12 17.90 36.08 35.52
C HIS A 12 17.06 37.36 35.64
N SER A 13 17.29 38.14 36.70
CA SER A 13 16.61 39.43 36.88
C SER A 13 17.04 40.46 35.82
N GLN A 14 18.31 40.47 35.43
CA GLN A 14 18.81 41.32 34.34
C GLN A 14 18.19 40.97 32.99
N VAL A 15 18.06 39.67 32.68
CA VAL A 15 17.45 39.21 31.42
C VAL A 15 15.99 39.65 31.33
N ILE A 16 15.22 39.61 32.43
CA ILE A 16 13.84 40.14 32.45
C ILE A 16 13.83 41.64 32.14
N ASN A 17 14.71 42.43 32.75
CA ASN A 17 14.77 43.88 32.53
C ASN A 17 15.11 44.22 31.08
N VAL A 18 16.12 43.57 30.49
CA VAL A 18 16.47 43.76 29.07
C VAL A 18 15.29 43.39 28.16
N ALA A 19 14.56 42.32 28.48
CA ALA A 19 13.39 41.94 27.70
C ALA A 19 12.23 42.96 27.77
N GLN A 20 12.12 43.73 28.85
CA GLN A 20 11.14 44.82 28.95
C GLN A 20 11.44 45.98 28.00
N GLU A 21 12.70 46.17 27.61
CA GLU A 21 13.14 47.24 26.70
C GLU A 21 12.91 46.91 25.22
N ILE A 22 12.44 45.70 24.89
CA ILE A 22 12.10 45.31 23.51
C ILE A 22 11.02 46.27 22.97
N PRO A 23 11.27 47.02 21.87
CA PRO A 23 10.34 48.06 21.42
C PRO A 23 8.98 47.52 20.95
N ASP A 24 8.99 46.44 20.16
CA ASP A 24 7.77 45.84 19.63
C ASP A 24 7.00 45.13 20.76
N PRO A 25 5.75 45.54 21.06
CA PRO A 25 4.99 45.05 22.22
C PRO A 25 4.60 43.58 22.09
N TYR A 26 4.35 43.07 20.87
CA TYR A 26 4.07 41.65 20.64
C TYR A 26 5.32 40.80 20.90
N VAL A 27 6.45 41.18 20.32
CA VAL A 27 7.73 40.48 20.52
C VAL A 27 8.13 40.53 22.00
N ARG A 28 7.93 41.67 22.67
CA ARG A 28 8.16 41.83 24.11
C ARG A 28 7.32 40.85 24.92
N ALA A 29 6.00 40.82 24.70
CA ALA A 29 5.08 39.95 25.44
C ALA A 29 5.44 38.46 25.30
N VAL A 30 5.65 37.98 24.06
CA VAL A 30 6.00 36.58 23.79
C VAL A 30 7.40 36.24 24.35
N THR A 31 8.36 37.16 24.27
CA THR A 31 9.71 36.95 24.81
C THR A 31 9.69 36.85 26.34
N LEU A 32 8.93 37.69 27.02
CA LEU A 32 8.76 37.63 28.47
C LEU A 32 8.10 36.32 28.92
N ALA A 33 7.10 35.81 28.19
CA ALA A 33 6.50 34.51 28.48
C ALA A 33 7.47 33.34 28.26
N ARG A 34 8.28 33.41 27.20
CA ARG A 34 9.38 32.46 26.96
C ARG A 34 10.40 32.44 28.09
N ILE A 35 10.81 33.62 28.56
CA ILE A 35 11.69 33.77 29.71
C ILE A 35 11.03 33.17 30.95
N GLY A 36 9.75 33.46 31.19
CA GLY A 36 8.97 32.86 32.27
C GLY A 36 9.03 31.34 32.25
N HIS A 37 8.82 30.71 31.09
CA HIS A 37 8.93 29.25 30.96
C HIS A 37 10.35 28.73 31.23
N ARG A 38 11.40 29.42 30.73
CA ARG A 38 12.79 29.03 31.01
C ARG A 38 13.15 29.13 32.49
N LEU A 39 12.66 30.16 33.17
CA LEU A 39 12.84 30.34 34.61
C LEU A 39 12.09 29.28 35.41
N TYR A 40 10.88 28.91 34.96
CA TYR A 40 10.12 27.80 35.55
C TYR A 40 10.89 26.48 35.48
N LEU A 41 11.44 26.12 34.32
CA LEU A 41 12.28 24.92 34.17
C LEU A 41 13.54 24.97 35.04
N ALA A 42 14.08 26.17 35.30
CA ALA A 42 15.22 26.38 36.17
C ALA A 42 14.88 26.39 37.67
N GLY A 43 13.59 26.32 38.04
CA GLY A 43 13.13 26.43 39.43
C GLY A 43 13.33 27.83 40.05
N ASP A 44 13.47 28.86 39.21
CA ASP A 44 13.71 30.24 39.67
C ASP A 44 12.40 30.96 40.01
N ALA A 45 12.26 31.45 41.24
CA ALA A 45 11.05 32.11 41.73
C ALA A 45 10.58 33.34 40.91
N ASN A 46 11.44 33.93 40.08
CA ASN A 46 11.09 35.07 39.23
C ASN A 46 10.26 34.68 37.99
N TYR A 47 10.01 33.39 37.73
CA TYR A 47 9.18 32.97 36.59
C TYR A 47 7.80 33.66 36.59
N GLY A 48 7.18 33.82 37.77
CA GLY A 48 5.87 34.45 37.92
C GLY A 48 5.89 35.93 37.51
N LYS A 49 6.98 36.64 37.85
CA LYS A 49 7.19 38.04 37.46
C LYS A 49 7.34 38.18 35.94
N ALA A 50 8.09 37.29 35.30
CA ALA A 50 8.23 37.31 33.85
C ALA A 50 6.87 37.10 33.15
N PHE A 51 6.04 36.18 33.63
CA PHE A 51 4.68 35.98 33.10
C PHE A 51 3.74 37.16 33.36
N SER A 52 3.78 37.80 34.54
CA SER A 52 2.95 38.99 34.78
C SER A 52 3.33 40.15 33.85
N LEU A 53 4.62 40.30 33.56
CA LEU A 53 5.11 41.30 32.62
C LEU A 53 4.71 40.96 31.18
N ALA A 54 4.71 39.68 30.81
CA ALA A 54 4.23 39.22 29.52
C ALA A 54 2.75 39.62 29.32
N LEU A 55 1.89 39.37 30.31
CA LEU A 55 0.48 39.77 30.27
C LEU A 55 0.31 41.30 30.23
N SER A 56 1.12 42.04 30.99
CA SER A 56 1.08 43.51 30.96
C SER A 56 1.45 44.07 29.59
N ALA A 57 2.44 43.48 28.91
CA ALA A 57 2.89 43.92 27.59
C ALA A 57 1.84 43.71 26.49
N ILE A 58 0.85 42.84 26.70
CA ILE A 58 -0.28 42.68 25.76
C ILE A 58 -1.08 43.99 25.66
N ASN A 59 -1.22 44.74 26.76
CA ASN A 59 -1.98 45.98 26.79
C ASN A 59 -1.34 47.11 25.96
N ASP A 60 -0.06 46.97 25.61
CA ASP A 60 0.68 47.92 24.79
C ASP A 60 0.55 47.60 23.28
N ILE A 61 -0.18 46.54 22.90
CA ILE A 61 -0.36 46.14 21.51
C ILE A 61 -1.60 46.82 20.93
N ASP A 62 -1.41 47.74 19.99
CA ASP A 62 -2.51 48.49 19.37
C ASP A 62 -3.40 47.64 18.45
N ASN A 63 -2.81 46.66 17.75
CA ASN A 63 -3.53 45.87 16.75
C ASN A 63 -4.31 44.72 17.43
N PRO A 64 -5.66 44.69 17.36
CA PRO A 64 -6.46 43.65 18.01
C PRO A 64 -6.12 42.23 17.56
N PHE A 65 -5.76 42.03 16.29
CA PHE A 65 -5.32 40.73 15.78
C PHE A 65 -4.05 40.26 16.52
N MET A 66 -3.10 41.16 16.72
CA MET A 66 -1.84 40.86 17.39
C MET A 66 -2.01 40.64 18.90
N VAL A 67 -2.99 41.31 19.53
CA VAL A 67 -3.40 41.04 20.91
C VAL A 67 -3.84 39.59 21.05
N LEU A 68 -4.79 39.14 20.23
CA LEU A 68 -5.33 37.77 20.31
C LEU A 68 -4.26 36.73 20.00
N LYS A 69 -3.39 37.01 19.03
CA LYS A 69 -2.24 36.15 18.73
C LYS A 69 -1.26 36.06 19.91
N ALA A 70 -0.96 37.18 20.57
CA ALA A 70 -0.10 37.19 21.76
C ALA A 70 -0.70 36.33 22.87
N MET A 71 -2.03 36.43 23.10
CA MET A 71 -2.74 35.62 24.08
C MET A 71 -2.59 34.12 23.79
N VAL A 72 -2.78 33.70 22.53
CA VAL A 72 -2.55 32.30 22.10
C VAL A 72 -1.12 31.86 22.34
N ASP A 73 -0.12 32.65 21.94
CA ASP A 73 1.29 32.26 22.10
C ASP A 73 1.71 32.20 23.56
N ILE A 74 1.25 33.13 24.41
CA ILE A 74 1.53 33.13 25.84
C ILE A 74 0.84 31.96 26.54
N SER A 75 -0.37 31.56 26.11
CA SER A 75 -1.09 30.41 26.68
C SER A 75 -0.28 29.11 26.57
N LYS A 76 0.42 28.92 25.44
CA LYS A 76 1.31 27.77 25.22
C LYS A 76 2.43 27.74 26.26
N TYR A 77 3.03 28.89 26.58
CA TYR A 77 4.07 28.96 27.61
C TYR A 77 3.53 28.77 29.02
N PHE A 78 2.29 29.17 29.31
CA PHE A 78 1.63 28.82 30.57
C PHE A 78 1.45 27.30 30.69
N HIS A 79 0.93 26.65 29.65
CA HIS A 79 0.75 25.20 29.60
C HIS A 79 2.08 24.45 29.78
N LEU A 80 3.11 24.81 29.01
CA LEU A 80 4.45 24.23 29.14
C LEU A 80 5.08 24.43 30.53
N SER A 81 4.56 25.39 31.31
CA SER A 81 5.01 25.69 32.67
C SER A 81 4.07 25.15 33.75
N GLY A 82 3.17 24.21 33.41
CA GLY A 82 2.22 23.59 34.35
C GLY A 82 1.13 24.53 34.88
N MET A 83 0.95 25.72 34.29
CA MET A 83 -0.06 26.69 34.70
C MET A 83 -1.34 26.53 33.87
N GLU A 84 -1.95 25.35 33.97
CA GLU A 84 -3.06 24.92 33.09
C GLU A 84 -4.24 25.89 33.09
N GLU A 85 -4.74 26.30 34.25
CA GLU A 85 -5.90 27.19 34.34
C GLU A 85 -5.62 28.55 33.69
N LYS A 86 -4.42 29.10 33.87
CA LYS A 86 -4.03 30.36 33.21
C LYS A 86 -3.93 30.22 31.69
N ALA A 87 -3.45 29.08 31.21
CA ALA A 87 -3.39 28.79 29.78
C ALA A 87 -4.80 28.74 29.17
N LYS A 88 -5.71 27.99 29.82
CA LYS A 88 -7.12 27.85 29.42
C LYS A 88 -7.85 29.19 29.42
N ASP A 89 -7.71 29.96 30.49
CA ASP A 89 -8.37 31.27 30.63
C ASP A 89 -7.91 32.23 29.53
N LEU A 90 -6.60 32.25 29.25
CA LEU A 90 -6.05 33.14 28.23
C LEU A 90 -6.52 32.76 26.82
N LEU A 91 -6.64 31.46 26.51
CA LEU A 91 -7.24 31.01 25.24
C LEU A 91 -8.73 31.33 25.16
N ARG A 92 -9.49 31.15 26.24
CA ARG A 92 -10.92 31.50 26.27
C ARG A 92 -11.12 33.00 26.02
N SER A 93 -10.33 33.85 26.68
CA SER A 93 -10.38 35.29 26.45
C SER A 93 -9.95 35.67 25.03
N ALA A 94 -8.98 34.95 24.43
CA ALA A 94 -8.62 35.15 23.02
C ALA A 94 -9.79 34.78 22.09
N TYR A 95 -10.49 33.68 22.38
CA TYR A 95 -11.68 33.27 21.64
C TYR A 95 -12.80 34.32 21.74
N GLU A 96 -13.16 34.74 22.96
CA GLU A 96 -14.18 35.77 23.19
C GLU A 96 -13.84 37.08 22.45
N GLY A 97 -12.58 37.51 22.51
CA GLY A 97 -12.10 38.68 21.78
C GLY A 97 -12.15 38.51 20.25
N SER A 98 -11.93 37.30 19.75
CA SER A 98 -12.00 37.01 18.31
C SER A 98 -13.40 37.17 17.74
N LEU A 99 -14.46 36.95 18.55
CA LEU A 99 -15.85 37.11 18.12
C LEU A 99 -16.21 38.55 17.78
N LEU A 100 -15.41 39.52 18.23
CA LEU A 100 -15.56 40.94 17.88
C LEU A 100 -15.01 41.28 16.49
N LEU A 101 -14.16 40.42 15.92
CA LEU A 101 -13.62 40.57 14.56
C LEU A 101 -14.69 40.21 13.51
N LYS A 102 -14.51 40.71 12.28
CA LYS A 102 -15.43 40.44 11.17
C LYS A 102 -14.72 39.82 9.97
N GLY A 103 -15.47 39.00 9.24
CA GLY A 103 -15.06 38.44 7.96
C GLY A 103 -13.81 37.54 8.06
N PRO A 104 -12.99 37.49 7.01
CA PRO A 104 -11.86 36.55 6.92
C PRO A 104 -10.81 36.70 8.04
N ALA A 105 -10.65 37.90 8.60
CA ALA A 105 -9.72 38.13 9.70
C ALA A 105 -10.11 37.36 10.96
N ARG A 106 -11.41 37.20 11.23
CA ARG A 106 -11.91 36.40 12.36
C ARG A 106 -11.54 34.93 12.17
N ASP A 107 -11.78 34.38 10.99
CA ASP A 107 -11.53 32.97 10.70
C ASP A 107 -10.04 32.62 10.81
N VAL A 108 -9.14 33.53 10.42
CA VAL A 108 -7.68 33.35 10.60
C VAL A 108 -7.33 33.30 12.09
N VAL A 109 -7.90 34.18 12.91
CA VAL A 109 -7.65 34.18 14.36
C VAL A 109 -8.23 32.95 15.04
N LEU A 110 -9.47 32.58 14.71
CA LEU A 110 -10.11 31.37 15.24
C LEU A 110 -9.31 30.10 14.90
N LEU A 111 -8.73 30.03 13.70
CA LEU A 111 -7.82 28.95 13.31
C LEU A 111 -6.61 28.86 14.25
N ASP A 112 -5.95 29.99 14.52
CA ASP A 112 -4.79 30.05 15.42
C ASP A 112 -5.16 29.71 16.87
N ILE A 113 -6.33 30.16 17.33
CA ILE A 113 -6.85 29.86 18.68
C ILE A 113 -7.18 28.36 18.81
N ALA A 114 -7.88 27.77 17.84
CA ALA A 114 -8.19 26.34 17.86
C ALA A 114 -6.93 25.46 17.85
N ARG A 115 -5.91 25.85 17.08
CA ARG A 115 -4.59 25.22 17.14
C ARG A 115 -3.89 25.41 18.48
N GLY A 116 -4.02 26.60 19.08
CA GLY A 116 -3.56 26.87 20.44
C GLY A 116 -4.19 25.91 21.45
N ALA A 117 -5.51 25.72 21.36
CA ALA A 117 -6.26 24.79 22.21
C ALA A 117 -5.77 23.34 22.03
N LEU A 118 -5.59 22.87 20.78
CA LEU A 118 -5.00 21.55 20.52
C LEU A 118 -3.59 21.41 21.10
N ALA A 119 -2.75 22.43 20.94
CA ALA A 119 -1.37 22.42 21.42
C ALA A 119 -1.27 22.29 22.95
N ILE A 120 -2.28 22.76 23.68
CA ILE A 120 -2.35 22.62 25.15
C ILE A 120 -3.29 21.50 25.61
N GLY A 121 -3.72 20.63 24.68
CA GLY A 121 -4.47 19.42 25.01
C GLY A 121 -5.96 19.62 25.24
N MET A 122 -6.57 20.64 24.64
CA MET A 122 -7.99 21.02 24.71
C MET A 122 -8.71 20.78 23.37
N PRO A 123 -8.92 19.51 22.96
CA PRO A 123 -9.53 19.20 21.66
C PRO A 123 -11.02 19.57 21.59
N ASP A 124 -11.74 19.53 22.71
CA ASP A 124 -13.17 19.83 22.74
C ASP A 124 -13.41 21.35 22.56
N GLU A 125 -12.53 22.19 23.11
CA GLU A 125 -12.53 23.63 22.88
C GLU A 125 -12.03 23.99 21.47
N ALA A 126 -11.01 23.30 20.96
CA ALA A 126 -10.60 23.47 19.56
C ALA A 126 -11.75 23.18 18.58
N LEU A 127 -12.54 22.13 18.87
CA LEU A 127 -13.74 21.80 18.13
C LEU A 127 -14.79 22.91 18.25
N LEU A 128 -15.09 23.39 19.46
CA LEU A 128 -16.02 24.50 19.69
C LEU A 128 -15.61 25.74 18.87
N TYR A 129 -14.34 26.15 18.97
CA TYR A 129 -13.83 27.34 18.27
C TYR A 129 -13.89 27.17 16.75
N SER A 130 -13.72 25.95 16.26
CA SER A 130 -13.84 25.66 14.82
C SER A 130 -15.24 25.90 14.27
N THR A 131 -16.30 25.77 15.09
CA THR A 131 -17.67 25.95 14.61
C THR A 131 -18.02 27.38 14.21
N ASP A 132 -17.27 28.38 14.70
CA ASP A 132 -17.47 29.79 14.35
C ASP A 132 -16.71 30.21 13.08
N ILE A 133 -15.81 29.35 12.57
CA ILE A 133 -15.08 29.56 11.32
C ILE A 133 -16.05 29.40 10.15
N GLN A 134 -16.19 30.47 9.35
CA GLN A 134 -17.12 30.49 8.22
C GLN A 134 -16.54 29.82 6.98
N ASP A 135 -15.24 30.01 6.74
CA ASP A 135 -14.52 29.35 5.66
C ASP A 135 -14.46 27.84 5.91
N ILE A 136 -15.19 27.10 5.07
CA ILE A 136 -15.34 25.64 5.19
C ILE A 136 -13.99 24.93 5.11
N GLN A 137 -13.07 25.39 4.25
CA GLN A 137 -11.76 24.76 4.10
C GLN A 137 -10.92 24.90 5.37
N ARG A 138 -10.93 26.08 6.00
CA ARG A 138 -10.26 26.31 7.30
C ARG A 138 -10.91 25.52 8.43
N ARG A 139 -12.25 25.46 8.46
CA ARG A 139 -12.98 24.67 9.44
C ARG A 139 -12.62 23.18 9.33
N ASP A 140 -12.68 22.63 8.12
CA ASP A 140 -12.38 21.22 7.88
C ASP A 140 -10.90 20.89 8.19
N LEU A 141 -9.98 21.83 7.96
CA LEU A 141 -8.58 21.68 8.35
C LEU A 141 -8.43 21.49 9.87
N ILE A 142 -9.12 22.30 10.68
CA ILE A 142 -9.09 22.12 12.13
C ILE A 142 -9.81 20.86 12.58
N MET A 143 -10.98 20.55 11.99
CA MET A 143 -11.67 19.30 12.27
C MET A 143 -10.75 18.09 12.03
N ALA A 144 -9.97 18.12 10.93
CA ALA A 144 -8.94 17.12 10.66
C ALA A 144 -7.89 17.04 11.77
N GLU A 145 -7.36 18.18 12.20
CA GLU A 145 -6.37 18.24 13.28
C GLU A 145 -6.92 17.71 14.62
N VAL A 146 -8.19 18.00 14.95
CA VAL A 146 -8.87 17.45 16.13
C VAL A 146 -9.03 15.92 16.03
N VAL A 147 -9.49 15.41 14.88
CA VAL A 147 -9.62 13.96 14.70
C VAL A 147 -8.26 13.27 14.81
N GLN A 148 -7.22 13.84 14.17
CA GLN A 148 -5.85 13.33 14.27
C GLN A 148 -5.31 13.34 15.71
N PHE A 149 -5.65 14.36 16.49
CA PHE A 149 -5.30 14.41 17.91
C PHE A 149 -5.89 13.22 18.68
N TYR A 150 -7.18 12.91 18.46
CA TYR A 150 -7.83 11.76 19.07
C TYR A 150 -7.25 10.42 18.59
N ILE A 151 -6.93 10.29 17.29
CA ILE A 151 -6.25 9.11 16.74
C ILE A 151 -4.91 8.87 17.44
N LYS A 152 -4.07 9.92 17.57
CA LYS A 152 -2.75 9.84 18.19
C LYS A 152 -2.82 9.47 19.67
N ARG A 153 -3.84 9.93 20.39
CA ARG A 153 -4.11 9.53 21.79
C ARG A 153 -4.80 8.18 21.92
N GLY A 154 -5.25 7.62 20.81
CA GLY A 154 -5.89 6.31 20.79
C GLY A 154 -7.37 6.29 21.13
N ASP A 155 -8.02 7.46 21.22
CA ASP A 155 -9.46 7.58 21.39
C ASP A 155 -10.16 7.53 20.02
N LEU A 156 -10.14 6.33 19.42
CA LEU A 156 -10.68 6.10 18.08
C LEU A 156 -12.21 6.29 18.04
N ARG A 157 -12.88 6.10 19.19
CA ARG A 157 -14.33 6.32 19.30
C ARG A 157 -14.68 7.79 19.10
N ARG A 158 -13.99 8.72 19.80
CA ARG A 158 -14.18 10.16 19.60
C ARG A 158 -13.75 10.59 18.20
N ALA A 159 -12.60 10.10 17.71
CA ALA A 159 -12.15 10.35 16.35
C ALA A 159 -13.24 9.99 15.31
N SER A 160 -13.85 8.81 15.45
CA SER A 160 -14.89 8.31 14.56
C SER A 160 -16.17 9.15 14.58
N SER A 161 -16.59 9.65 15.75
CA SER A 161 -17.83 10.44 15.85
C SER A 161 -17.72 11.83 15.21
N LEU A 162 -16.50 12.33 15.03
CA LEU A 162 -16.26 13.66 14.46
C LEU A 162 -16.16 13.66 12.93
N LEU A 163 -16.04 12.50 12.29
CA LEU A 163 -15.92 12.39 10.83
C LEU A 163 -17.11 13.00 10.08
N ASP A 164 -18.32 12.90 10.65
CA ASP A 164 -19.53 13.38 9.98
C ASP A 164 -19.65 14.92 10.04
N GLY A 165 -18.81 15.59 10.84
CA GLY A 165 -18.70 17.04 10.89
C GLY A 165 -17.75 17.64 9.85
N VAL A 166 -16.99 16.82 9.12
CA VAL A 166 -16.08 17.26 8.05
C VAL A 166 -16.88 17.38 6.75
N SER A 167 -16.81 18.55 6.10
CA SER A 167 -17.63 18.83 4.92
C SER A 167 -16.97 18.43 3.61
N SER A 168 -15.67 18.69 3.44
CA SER A 168 -14.88 18.29 2.27
C SER A 168 -14.69 16.79 2.26
N GLU A 169 -15.09 16.17 1.15
CA GLU A 169 -14.94 14.73 0.95
C GLU A 169 -13.46 14.34 0.85
N GLU A 170 -12.61 15.20 0.29
CA GLU A 170 -11.16 14.98 0.24
C GLU A 170 -10.54 14.90 1.63
N VAL A 171 -10.94 15.81 2.52
CA VAL A 171 -10.46 15.83 3.90
C VAL A 171 -11.05 14.65 4.68
N LYS A 172 -12.34 14.38 4.53
CA LYS A 172 -13.04 13.27 5.19
C LYS A 172 -12.45 11.92 4.82
N SER A 173 -12.30 11.64 3.53
CA SER A 173 -11.67 10.40 3.02
C SER A 173 -10.25 10.19 3.56
N ARG A 174 -9.42 11.24 3.60
CA ARG A 174 -8.07 11.16 4.16
C ARG A 174 -8.07 10.79 5.64
N ILE A 175 -8.91 11.45 6.46
CA ILE A 175 -8.98 11.18 7.90
C ILE A 175 -9.61 9.80 8.16
N SER A 176 -10.64 9.42 7.40
CA SER A 176 -11.24 8.09 7.46
C SER A 176 -10.20 7.01 7.17
N PHE A 177 -9.31 7.19 6.18
CA PHE A 177 -8.18 6.29 5.94
C PHE A 177 -7.22 6.22 7.15
N GLU A 178 -6.84 7.36 7.74
CA GLU A 178 -5.97 7.38 8.93
C GLU A 178 -6.61 6.64 10.12
N LEU A 179 -7.93 6.81 10.32
CA LEU A 179 -8.70 6.15 11.36
C LEU A 179 -8.85 4.65 11.10
N LEU A 180 -9.14 4.25 9.85
CA LEU A 180 -9.19 2.86 9.42
C LEU A 180 -7.88 2.15 9.75
N ASN A 181 -6.75 2.76 9.40
CA ASN A 181 -5.43 2.21 9.70
C ASN A 181 -5.16 2.12 11.20
N ALA A 182 -5.68 3.06 12.00
CA ALA A 182 -5.57 3.00 13.45
C ALA A 182 -6.38 1.83 14.04
N TYR A 183 -7.57 1.54 13.51
CA TYR A 183 -8.35 0.37 13.89
C TYR A 183 -7.66 -0.94 13.48
N LEU A 184 -7.15 -1.02 12.24
CA LEU A 184 -6.43 -2.20 11.75
C LEU A 184 -5.22 -2.53 12.63
N ARG A 185 -4.40 -1.54 13.00
CA ARG A 185 -3.24 -1.74 13.89
C ARG A 185 -3.58 -2.26 15.29
N ARG A 186 -4.86 -2.23 15.69
CA ARG A 186 -5.35 -2.74 16.97
C ARG A 186 -6.09 -4.09 16.82
N GLY A 187 -6.16 -4.65 15.62
CA GLY A 187 -7.00 -5.81 15.32
C GLY A 187 -8.51 -5.52 15.41
N GLU A 188 -8.92 -4.24 15.44
CA GLU A 188 -10.32 -3.84 15.55
C GLU A 188 -11.02 -3.88 14.18
N PHE A 189 -11.04 -5.05 13.53
CA PHE A 189 -11.49 -5.21 12.14
C PHE A 189 -12.95 -4.79 11.90
N ALA A 190 -13.84 -5.05 12.85
CA ALA A 190 -15.23 -4.62 12.76
C ALA A 190 -15.38 -3.08 12.74
N SER A 191 -14.47 -2.36 13.41
CA SER A 191 -14.43 -0.90 13.34
C SER A 191 -13.85 -0.42 12.02
N ALA A 192 -12.77 -1.03 11.53
CA ALA A 192 -12.21 -0.73 10.21
C ALA A 192 -13.25 -0.90 9.08
N LEU A 193 -14.03 -2.00 9.11
CA LEU A 193 -15.12 -2.26 8.17
C LEU A 193 -16.18 -1.16 8.16
N ARG A 194 -16.53 -0.59 9.31
CA ARG A 194 -17.51 0.51 9.41
C ARG A 194 -16.97 1.84 8.87
N ILE A 195 -15.65 2.01 8.82
CA ILE A 195 -15.01 3.23 8.30
C ILE A 195 -14.81 3.16 6.79
N LEU A 196 -14.57 1.97 6.22
CA LEU A 196 -14.29 1.82 4.78
C LEU A 196 -15.33 2.51 3.87
N PRO A 197 -16.65 2.41 4.09
CA PRO A 197 -17.65 3.10 3.27
C PRO A 197 -17.64 4.64 3.41
N LYS A 198 -16.96 5.19 4.42
CA LYS A 198 -16.79 6.65 4.62
C LYS A 198 -15.60 7.22 3.84
N ILE A 199 -15.00 6.42 2.96
CA ILE A 199 -13.88 6.81 2.10
C ILE A 199 -14.42 6.78 0.67
N GLU A 200 -14.66 7.94 0.07
CA GLU A 200 -15.24 8.03 -1.27
C GLU A 200 -14.19 8.44 -2.32
N VAL A 201 -13.13 9.13 -1.91
CA VAL A 201 -12.04 9.51 -2.82
C VAL A 201 -11.25 8.27 -3.20
N TYR A 202 -11.28 7.96 -4.50
CA TYR A 202 -10.71 6.76 -5.11
C TYR A 202 -9.29 6.41 -4.63
N TYR A 203 -8.38 7.38 -4.61
CA TYR A 203 -7.00 7.17 -4.17
C TYR A 203 -6.92 6.60 -2.74
N TRP A 204 -7.78 7.10 -1.84
CA TRP A 204 -7.83 6.64 -0.45
C TRP A 204 -8.54 5.29 -0.32
N VAL A 205 -9.52 4.98 -1.17
CA VAL A 205 -10.19 3.66 -1.19
C VAL A 205 -9.20 2.57 -1.59
N ASP A 206 -8.47 2.74 -2.69
CA ASP A 206 -7.46 1.78 -3.15
C ASP A 206 -6.39 1.56 -2.06
N SER A 207 -5.87 2.65 -1.48
CA SER A 207 -4.90 2.58 -0.39
C SER A 207 -5.46 1.85 0.85
N SER A 208 -6.74 2.03 1.15
CA SER A 208 -7.41 1.34 2.26
C SER A 208 -7.50 -0.16 2.01
N ILE A 209 -7.90 -0.57 0.81
CA ILE A 209 -8.05 -1.98 0.43
C ILE A 209 -6.71 -2.71 0.51
N GLU A 210 -5.64 -2.08 0.01
CA GLU A 210 -4.29 -2.64 0.10
C GLU A 210 -3.82 -2.79 1.55
N GLU A 211 -4.02 -1.76 2.38
CA GLU A 211 -3.61 -1.83 3.79
C GLU A 211 -4.46 -2.82 4.59
N ILE A 212 -5.77 -2.92 4.31
CA ILE A 212 -6.63 -3.97 4.88
C ILE A 212 -6.01 -5.32 4.54
N ALA A 213 -5.86 -5.65 3.25
CA ALA A 213 -5.38 -6.96 2.79
C ALA A 213 -4.03 -7.33 3.42
N LYS A 214 -3.11 -6.36 3.47
CA LYS A 214 -1.81 -6.53 4.11
C LYS A 214 -1.95 -6.86 5.61
N ARG A 215 -2.68 -6.05 6.37
CA ARG A 215 -2.79 -6.18 7.83
C ARG A 215 -3.45 -7.47 8.26
N ILE A 216 -4.60 -7.81 7.67
CA ILE A 216 -5.30 -9.05 8.01
C ILE A 216 -4.52 -10.29 7.60
N SER A 217 -3.60 -10.18 6.62
CA SER A 217 -2.68 -11.25 6.27
C SER A 217 -1.51 -11.38 7.24
N GLU A 218 -0.89 -10.25 7.63
CA GLU A 218 0.23 -10.19 8.58
C GLU A 218 -0.16 -10.68 9.99
N GLU A 219 -1.37 -10.34 10.44
CA GLU A 219 -1.90 -10.74 11.73
C GLU A 219 -2.48 -12.16 11.75
N ASP A 220 -2.48 -12.85 10.60
CA ASP A 220 -3.07 -14.18 10.43
C ASP A 220 -4.50 -14.26 11.00
N ALA A 221 -5.32 -13.28 10.63
CA ALA A 221 -6.69 -13.18 11.12
C ALA A 221 -7.51 -14.45 10.79
N PHE A 222 -8.52 -14.73 11.62
CA PHE A 222 -9.44 -15.84 11.38
C PHE A 222 -10.15 -15.72 10.02
N GLU A 223 -10.50 -16.87 9.44
CA GLU A 223 -11.06 -16.91 8.07
C GLU A 223 -12.35 -16.07 7.93
N ASP A 224 -13.15 -15.97 8.99
CA ASP A 224 -14.38 -15.16 9.03
C ASP A 224 -14.13 -13.67 8.88
N VAL A 225 -12.96 -13.17 9.31
CA VAL A 225 -12.57 -11.77 9.13
C VAL A 225 -12.33 -11.49 7.66
N TYR A 226 -11.62 -12.37 6.95
CA TYR A 226 -11.40 -12.19 5.50
C TYR A 226 -12.74 -12.19 4.76
N TRP A 227 -13.67 -13.11 5.09
CA TRP A 227 -14.99 -13.16 4.46
C TRP A 227 -15.80 -11.88 4.66
N LYS A 228 -15.80 -11.29 5.87
CA LYS A 228 -16.48 -10.01 6.13
C LYS A 228 -15.92 -8.87 5.26
N PHE A 229 -14.61 -8.84 5.04
CA PHE A 229 -14.00 -7.87 4.11
C PHE A 229 -14.32 -8.18 2.65
N VAL A 230 -14.34 -9.45 2.24
CA VAL A 230 -14.78 -9.86 0.90
C VAL A 230 -16.19 -9.35 0.64
N GLU A 231 -17.14 -9.57 1.55
CA GLU A 231 -18.52 -9.12 1.43
C GLU A 231 -18.61 -7.59 1.31
N ALA A 232 -17.99 -6.85 2.24
CA ALA A 232 -18.03 -5.39 2.23
C ALA A 232 -17.37 -4.78 0.98
N ILE A 233 -16.24 -5.32 0.53
CA ILE A 233 -15.53 -4.82 -0.66
C ILE A 233 -16.27 -5.22 -1.95
N THR A 234 -16.97 -6.35 -1.96
CA THR A 234 -17.85 -6.74 -3.06
C THR A 234 -18.99 -5.74 -3.22
N GLU A 235 -19.68 -5.39 -2.12
CA GLU A 235 -20.73 -4.36 -2.14
C GLU A 235 -20.18 -2.99 -2.57
N LEU A 236 -19.01 -2.61 -2.08
CA LEU A 236 -18.34 -1.37 -2.48
C LEU A 236 -18.01 -1.38 -3.98
N SER A 237 -17.54 -2.51 -4.51
CA SER A 237 -17.24 -2.67 -5.94
C SER A 237 -18.47 -2.47 -6.82
N MET A 238 -19.61 -3.05 -6.39
CA MET A 238 -20.89 -2.92 -7.09
C MET A 238 -21.41 -1.48 -7.09
N THR A 239 -21.36 -0.82 -5.93
CA THR A 239 -21.89 0.55 -5.78
C THR A 239 -21.05 1.59 -6.52
N SER A 240 -19.72 1.44 -6.54
CA SER A 240 -18.84 2.38 -7.24
C SER A 240 -18.61 2.05 -8.72
N GLY A 241 -19.00 0.86 -9.18
CA GLY A 241 -18.68 0.34 -10.52
C GLY A 241 -17.17 0.12 -10.74
N LYS A 242 -16.41 -0.14 -9.68
CA LYS A 242 -14.95 -0.35 -9.74
C LYS A 242 -14.59 -1.71 -9.18
N ASP A 243 -13.55 -2.32 -9.72
CA ASP A 243 -13.13 -3.67 -9.33
C ASP A 243 -12.18 -3.66 -8.13
N TYR A 244 -12.70 -3.25 -6.98
CA TYR A 244 -11.97 -3.24 -5.72
C TYR A 244 -11.75 -4.63 -5.15
N LEU A 245 -12.67 -5.57 -5.42
CA LEU A 245 -12.55 -6.95 -4.97
C LEU A 245 -11.28 -7.61 -5.54
N THR A 246 -11.01 -7.46 -6.84
CA THR A 246 -9.78 -8.03 -7.41
C THR A 246 -8.53 -7.40 -6.79
N THR A 247 -8.52 -6.08 -6.55
CA THR A 247 -7.40 -5.41 -5.85
C THR A 247 -7.17 -6.00 -4.46
N PHE A 248 -8.24 -6.21 -3.69
CA PHE A 248 -8.20 -6.82 -2.38
C PHE A 248 -7.64 -8.26 -2.42
N LEU A 249 -8.15 -9.08 -3.34
CA LEU A 249 -7.73 -10.47 -3.51
C LEU A 249 -6.27 -10.59 -3.97
N ILE A 250 -5.77 -9.66 -4.79
CA ILE A 250 -4.34 -9.55 -5.14
C ILE A 250 -3.52 -9.26 -3.86
N GLY A 251 -3.96 -8.32 -3.04
CA GLY A 251 -3.31 -8.00 -1.76
C GLY A 251 -3.20 -9.21 -0.84
N LEU A 252 -4.31 -9.94 -0.66
CA LEU A 252 -4.36 -11.17 0.14
C LEU A 252 -3.45 -12.26 -0.42
N SER A 253 -3.42 -12.41 -1.74
CA SER A 253 -2.57 -13.39 -2.42
C SER A 253 -1.08 -13.11 -2.18
N ARG A 254 -0.66 -11.83 -2.23
CA ARG A 254 0.70 -11.40 -1.89
C ARG A 254 1.02 -11.61 -0.41
N GLY A 255 0.02 -11.49 0.46
CA GLY A 255 0.10 -11.82 1.89
C GLY A 255 0.11 -13.32 2.21
N GLY A 256 0.21 -14.20 1.21
CA GLY A 256 0.28 -15.66 1.41
C GLY A 256 -1.07 -16.35 1.61
N LYS A 257 -2.18 -15.66 1.33
CA LYS A 257 -3.55 -16.20 1.47
C LYS A 257 -4.10 -16.74 0.15
N ALA A 258 -3.24 -17.27 -0.72
CA ALA A 258 -3.58 -17.76 -2.05
C ALA A 258 -4.72 -18.80 -2.07
N ARG A 259 -4.70 -19.78 -1.15
CA ARG A 259 -5.76 -20.79 -1.04
C ARG A 259 -7.11 -20.19 -0.68
N PHE A 260 -7.12 -19.27 0.28
CA PHE A 260 -8.34 -18.56 0.67
C PHE A 260 -8.90 -17.76 -0.52
N VAL A 261 -8.04 -17.05 -1.25
CA VAL A 261 -8.45 -16.29 -2.44
C VAL A 261 -9.07 -17.20 -3.50
N ALA A 262 -8.52 -18.40 -3.74
CA ALA A 262 -9.13 -19.37 -4.64
C ALA A 262 -10.51 -19.85 -4.14
N LYS A 263 -10.67 -20.12 -2.83
CA LYS A 263 -11.98 -20.45 -2.24
C LYS A 263 -13.02 -19.34 -2.47
N VAL A 264 -12.63 -18.08 -2.28
CA VAL A 264 -13.49 -16.92 -2.53
C VAL A 264 -13.93 -16.88 -3.99
N LEU A 265 -12.97 -16.98 -4.93
CA LEU A 265 -13.31 -16.95 -6.35
C LEU A 265 -14.25 -18.11 -6.71
N ASN A 266 -14.03 -19.30 -6.18
CA ASN A 266 -14.89 -20.46 -6.42
C ASN A 266 -16.34 -20.24 -5.96
N SER A 267 -16.59 -19.45 -4.91
CA SER A 267 -17.93 -19.19 -4.38
C SER A 267 -18.71 -18.08 -5.10
N LEU A 268 -18.06 -17.26 -5.93
CA LEU A 268 -18.69 -16.11 -6.57
C LEU A 268 -19.35 -16.47 -7.91
N ALA A 269 -20.67 -16.63 -7.93
CA ALA A 269 -21.42 -17.00 -9.16
C ALA A 269 -21.50 -15.86 -10.20
N ASP A 270 -21.79 -14.63 -9.77
CA ASP A 270 -22.04 -13.48 -10.67
C ASP A 270 -20.86 -12.49 -10.72
N PHE A 271 -19.64 -13.01 -10.81
CA PHE A 271 -18.41 -12.21 -10.82
C PHE A 271 -17.62 -12.49 -12.11
N PRO A 272 -16.95 -11.49 -12.74
CA PRO A 272 -16.08 -11.69 -13.91
C PRO A 272 -14.81 -12.46 -13.52
N ARG A 273 -14.99 -13.73 -13.15
CA ARG A 273 -14.03 -14.60 -12.48
C ARG A 273 -12.80 -14.84 -13.36
N ALA A 274 -12.99 -15.05 -14.66
CA ALA A 274 -11.90 -15.31 -15.60
C ALA A 274 -10.83 -14.19 -15.61
N GLU A 275 -11.24 -12.92 -15.69
CA GLU A 275 -10.30 -11.79 -15.72
C GLU A 275 -9.64 -11.57 -14.37
N ALA A 276 -10.40 -11.67 -13.27
CA ALA A 276 -9.86 -11.55 -11.92
C ALA A 276 -8.85 -12.65 -11.61
N VAL A 277 -9.17 -13.90 -11.92
CA VAL A 277 -8.28 -15.06 -11.76
C VAL A 277 -6.98 -14.85 -12.53
N LYS A 278 -7.06 -14.41 -13.79
CA LYS A 278 -5.89 -14.12 -14.61
C LYS A 278 -5.03 -13.03 -13.98
N ARG A 279 -5.62 -11.90 -13.56
CA ARG A 279 -4.90 -10.80 -12.90
C ARG A 279 -4.22 -11.24 -11.61
N ILE A 280 -4.89 -12.04 -10.78
CA ILE A 280 -4.34 -12.59 -9.54
C ILE A 280 -3.18 -13.54 -9.84
N ALA A 281 -3.34 -14.46 -10.82
CA ALA A 281 -2.27 -15.36 -11.22
C ALA A 281 -1.03 -14.59 -11.73
N MET A 282 -1.23 -13.55 -12.56
CA MET A 282 -0.13 -12.69 -13.03
C MET A 282 0.56 -11.96 -11.87
N ALA A 283 -0.19 -11.47 -10.88
CA ALA A 283 0.37 -10.85 -9.68
C ALA A 283 1.16 -11.83 -8.79
N LEU A 284 0.90 -13.13 -8.93
CA LEU A 284 1.58 -14.21 -8.21
C LEU A 284 2.73 -14.85 -8.97
N ILE A 285 2.99 -14.46 -10.23
CA ILE A 285 4.08 -15.05 -11.05
C ILE A 285 5.42 -14.98 -10.32
N SER A 286 5.74 -13.92 -9.59
CA SER A 286 6.99 -13.80 -8.83
C SER A 286 7.06 -14.68 -7.57
N SER A 287 6.01 -15.42 -7.23
CA SER A 287 5.87 -16.23 -6.00
C SER A 287 5.42 -17.65 -6.34
N PRO A 288 6.33 -18.56 -6.74
CA PRO A 288 5.99 -19.90 -7.25
C PRO A 288 5.04 -20.70 -6.34
N ARG A 289 5.31 -20.70 -5.02
CA ARG A 289 4.50 -21.40 -4.03
C ARG A 289 3.07 -20.86 -3.95
N ASN A 290 2.90 -19.53 -3.93
CA ASN A 290 1.56 -18.92 -3.86
C ASN A 290 0.79 -19.13 -5.17
N LEU A 291 1.47 -19.06 -6.32
CA LEU A 291 0.87 -19.37 -7.62
C LEU A 291 0.41 -20.82 -7.70
N GLU A 292 1.23 -21.76 -7.22
CA GLU A 292 0.89 -23.18 -7.14
C GLU A 292 -0.34 -23.40 -6.25
N GLU A 293 -0.32 -22.89 -5.01
CA GLU A 293 -1.44 -23.01 -4.08
C GLU A 293 -2.72 -22.39 -4.65
N PHE A 294 -2.62 -21.25 -5.34
CA PHE A 294 -3.75 -20.60 -5.99
C PHE A 294 -4.35 -21.46 -7.10
N ILE A 295 -3.54 -21.90 -8.08
CA ILE A 295 -4.01 -22.69 -9.23
C ILE A 295 -4.55 -24.05 -8.78
N ARG A 296 -3.94 -24.68 -7.77
CA ARG A 296 -4.37 -25.98 -7.23
C ARG A 296 -5.79 -25.92 -6.67
N GLU A 297 -6.12 -24.86 -5.94
CA GLU A 297 -7.40 -24.74 -5.24
C GLU A 297 -8.52 -24.15 -6.12
N LEU A 298 -8.20 -23.56 -7.28
CA LEU A 298 -9.20 -23.04 -8.20
C LEU A 298 -10.03 -24.16 -8.82
N SER A 299 -11.34 -24.03 -8.76
CA SER A 299 -12.32 -24.91 -9.39
C SER A 299 -12.99 -24.16 -10.53
N LEU A 300 -12.36 -24.22 -11.70
CA LEU A 300 -12.83 -23.60 -12.93
C LEU A 300 -13.15 -24.68 -13.95
N PRO A 301 -14.21 -24.50 -14.76
CA PRO A 301 -14.45 -25.36 -15.90
C PRO A 301 -13.40 -25.10 -17.00
N PRO A 302 -13.18 -26.04 -17.94
CA PRO A 302 -12.13 -25.94 -18.95
C PRO A 302 -12.13 -24.62 -19.74
N GLU A 303 -13.30 -24.12 -20.11
CA GLU A 303 -13.48 -22.87 -20.86
C GLU A 303 -12.92 -21.63 -20.14
N GLU A 304 -12.90 -21.63 -18.80
CA GLU A 304 -12.31 -20.55 -17.99
C GLU A 304 -10.87 -20.88 -17.60
N PHE A 305 -10.54 -22.17 -17.40
CA PHE A 305 -9.23 -22.61 -16.98
C PHE A 305 -8.17 -22.50 -18.10
N ASP A 306 -8.51 -22.89 -19.32
CA ASP A 306 -7.56 -22.93 -20.44
C ASP A 306 -6.98 -21.55 -20.80
N PRO A 307 -7.76 -20.46 -20.84
CA PRO A 307 -7.20 -19.11 -21.02
C PRO A 307 -6.24 -18.70 -19.90
N LEU A 308 -6.53 -19.04 -18.64
CA LEU A 308 -5.62 -18.83 -17.51
C LEU A 308 -4.33 -19.64 -17.70
N ALA A 309 -4.48 -20.95 -17.96
CA ALA A 309 -3.38 -21.88 -18.12
C ALA A 309 -2.42 -21.43 -19.23
N ARG A 310 -2.97 -21.02 -20.38
CA ARG A 310 -2.23 -20.43 -21.48
C ARG A 310 -1.46 -19.19 -21.04
N ALA A 311 -2.11 -18.23 -20.37
CA ALA A 311 -1.48 -16.99 -19.91
C ALA A 311 -0.33 -17.26 -18.92
N VAL A 312 -0.52 -18.17 -17.97
CA VAL A 312 0.52 -18.56 -17.00
C VAL A 312 1.69 -19.22 -17.72
N MET A 313 1.45 -20.20 -18.59
CA MET A 313 2.53 -20.88 -19.31
C MET A 313 3.26 -19.94 -20.28
N ASP A 314 2.57 -19.01 -20.93
CA ASP A 314 3.19 -17.98 -21.76
C ASP A 314 4.13 -17.11 -20.94
N GLU A 315 3.69 -16.64 -19.78
CA GLU A 315 4.53 -15.81 -18.90
C GLU A 315 5.76 -16.57 -18.39
N LEU A 316 5.58 -17.82 -17.95
CA LEU A 316 6.68 -18.68 -17.50
C LEU A 316 7.70 -19.00 -18.61
N LEU A 317 7.31 -18.95 -19.88
CA LEU A 317 8.18 -19.22 -21.03
C LEU A 317 8.87 -17.98 -21.61
N LYS A 318 8.46 -16.75 -21.26
CA LYS A 318 9.07 -15.50 -21.75
C LYS A 318 10.47 -15.26 -21.20
N GLY A 319 10.70 -15.62 -19.93
CA GLY A 319 11.96 -15.40 -19.22
C GLY A 319 12.83 -16.65 -19.06
N PRO A 320 13.88 -16.58 -18.24
CA PRO A 320 14.61 -17.75 -17.80
C PRO A 320 13.67 -18.74 -17.12
N VAL A 321 13.66 -19.98 -17.60
CA VAL A 321 12.86 -21.04 -16.99
C VAL A 321 13.43 -21.43 -15.62
N SER A 322 12.56 -21.82 -14.69
CA SER A 322 12.95 -22.15 -13.31
C SER A 322 12.27 -23.42 -12.83
N PRO A 323 13.00 -24.40 -12.27
CA PRO A 323 12.39 -25.59 -11.68
C PRO A 323 11.37 -25.31 -10.58
N ALA A 324 11.39 -24.12 -9.97
CA ALA A 324 10.45 -23.72 -8.92
C ALA A 324 8.97 -23.73 -9.36
N TYR A 325 8.68 -23.65 -10.66
CA TYR A 325 7.31 -23.73 -11.19
C TYR A 325 6.93 -25.10 -11.76
N ARG A 326 7.73 -26.14 -11.50
CA ARG A 326 7.43 -27.51 -11.96
C ARG A 326 6.01 -27.92 -11.56
N GLU A 327 5.64 -27.75 -10.29
CA GLU A 327 4.30 -28.13 -9.81
C GLU A 327 3.19 -27.31 -10.48
N VAL A 328 3.40 -26.02 -10.76
CA VAL A 328 2.45 -25.19 -11.51
C VAL A 328 2.22 -25.78 -12.91
N ALA A 329 3.30 -26.10 -13.64
CA ALA A 329 3.21 -26.70 -14.97
C ALA A 329 2.51 -28.07 -14.95
N LEU A 330 2.80 -28.90 -13.94
CA LEU A 330 2.16 -30.20 -13.76
C LEU A 330 0.65 -30.07 -13.46
N ILE A 331 0.25 -29.14 -12.60
CA ILE A 331 -1.18 -28.90 -12.30
C ILE A 331 -1.90 -28.42 -13.56
N ILE A 332 -1.30 -27.49 -14.32
CA ILE A 332 -1.86 -27.00 -15.58
C ILE A 332 -2.01 -28.15 -16.57
N GLY A 333 -0.96 -28.92 -16.82
CA GLY A 333 -0.99 -30.02 -17.79
C GLY A 333 -2.03 -31.09 -17.46
N ARG A 334 -2.26 -31.37 -16.17
CA ARG A 334 -3.25 -32.38 -15.74
C ARG A 334 -4.71 -31.92 -15.89
N ARG A 335 -4.94 -30.62 -16.04
CA ARG A 335 -6.29 -30.01 -15.99
C ARG A 335 -6.73 -29.36 -17.28
N THR A 336 -5.79 -28.95 -18.12
CA THR A 336 -6.10 -28.26 -19.38
C THR A 336 -6.62 -29.24 -20.42
N GLU A 337 -7.63 -28.83 -21.19
CA GLU A 337 -8.11 -29.57 -22.37
C GLU A 337 -7.51 -29.01 -23.67
N ASP A 338 -6.85 -27.86 -23.58
CA ASP A 338 -6.20 -27.18 -24.69
C ASP A 338 -4.84 -27.81 -25.05
N MET A 339 -4.80 -28.51 -26.17
CA MET A 339 -3.59 -29.15 -26.68
C MET A 339 -2.42 -28.18 -26.90
N ALA A 340 -2.68 -26.91 -27.23
CA ALA A 340 -1.61 -25.93 -27.38
C ALA A 340 -0.99 -25.55 -26.02
N VAL A 341 -1.76 -25.64 -24.94
CA VAL A 341 -1.24 -25.50 -23.57
C VAL A 341 -0.41 -26.73 -23.20
N LEU A 342 -0.83 -27.95 -23.57
CA LEU A 342 -0.02 -29.17 -23.38
C LEU A 342 1.35 -29.08 -24.07
N VAL A 343 1.43 -28.50 -25.28
CA VAL A 343 2.72 -28.20 -25.93
C VAL A 343 3.59 -27.31 -25.07
N LYS A 344 3.02 -26.24 -24.49
CA LYS A 344 3.76 -25.30 -23.63
C LYS A 344 4.22 -25.97 -22.34
N VAL A 345 3.37 -26.79 -21.71
CA VAL A 345 3.72 -27.58 -20.52
C VAL A 345 4.88 -28.53 -20.82
N SER A 346 4.76 -29.30 -21.90
CA SER A 346 5.81 -30.23 -22.36
C SER A 346 7.13 -29.51 -22.63
N THR A 347 7.05 -28.37 -23.33
CA THR A 347 8.22 -27.52 -23.60
C THR A 347 8.85 -27.01 -22.31
N TYR A 348 8.04 -26.55 -21.36
CA TYR A 348 8.53 -26.01 -20.09
C TYR A 348 9.25 -27.08 -19.27
N LEU A 349 8.60 -28.22 -19.03
CA LEU A 349 9.15 -29.35 -18.27
C LEU A 349 10.44 -29.88 -18.91
N SER A 350 10.50 -29.94 -20.24
CA SER A 350 11.72 -30.28 -20.98
C SER A 350 12.84 -29.28 -20.70
N LYS A 351 12.57 -27.97 -20.78
CA LYS A 351 13.59 -26.95 -20.54
C LYS A 351 14.12 -26.95 -19.10
N ILE A 352 13.30 -27.29 -18.11
CA ILE A 352 13.70 -27.34 -16.68
C ILE A 352 14.30 -28.68 -16.24
N GLY A 353 14.49 -29.65 -17.14
CA GLY A 353 15.19 -30.90 -16.81
C GLY A 353 14.32 -32.13 -16.57
N TYR A 354 13.01 -32.07 -16.85
CA TYR A 354 12.05 -33.15 -16.57
C TYR A 354 11.41 -33.69 -17.87
N PRO A 355 12.20 -34.35 -18.73
CA PRO A 355 11.73 -34.80 -20.05
C PRO A 355 10.68 -35.91 -19.98
N GLU A 356 10.72 -36.80 -18.98
CA GLU A 356 9.73 -37.87 -18.85
C GLU A 356 8.34 -37.34 -18.51
N GLU A 357 8.27 -36.32 -17.65
CA GLU A 357 7.02 -35.61 -17.37
C GLU A 357 6.54 -34.84 -18.59
N ALA A 358 7.47 -34.21 -19.33
CA ALA A 358 7.14 -33.55 -20.60
C ALA A 358 6.55 -34.53 -21.61
N ARG A 359 7.16 -35.71 -21.76
CA ARG A 359 6.70 -36.78 -22.64
C ARG A 359 5.29 -37.23 -22.29
N THR A 360 4.99 -37.39 -20.99
CA THR A 360 3.66 -37.77 -20.51
C THR A 360 2.55 -36.82 -21.02
N PHE A 361 2.82 -35.51 -21.10
CA PHE A 361 1.85 -34.54 -21.64
C PHE A 361 1.89 -34.47 -23.17
N ALA A 362 3.05 -34.61 -23.80
CA ALA A 362 3.18 -34.63 -25.25
C ALA A 362 2.42 -35.82 -25.87
N GLU A 363 2.39 -36.97 -25.20
CA GLU A 363 1.68 -38.16 -25.64
C GLU A 363 0.15 -38.01 -25.65
N GLN A 364 -0.39 -37.09 -24.84
CA GLN A 364 -1.83 -36.79 -24.78
C GLN A 364 -2.29 -35.92 -25.97
N ILE A 365 -1.35 -35.33 -26.72
CA ILE A 365 -1.67 -34.47 -27.85
C ILE A 365 -2.07 -35.31 -29.06
N ILE A 366 -3.30 -35.11 -29.52
CA ILE A 366 -3.89 -35.83 -30.67
C ILE A 366 -3.51 -35.14 -31.98
N ASP A 367 -3.53 -33.80 -32.02
CA ASP A 367 -3.17 -33.05 -33.22
C ASP A 367 -1.72 -33.36 -33.65
N PRO A 368 -1.50 -33.91 -34.86
CA PRO A 368 -0.18 -34.37 -35.28
C PRO A 368 0.89 -33.28 -35.33
N TYR A 369 0.49 -32.04 -35.65
CA TYR A 369 1.39 -30.90 -35.75
C TYR A 369 1.80 -30.41 -34.35
N LEU A 370 0.83 -30.22 -33.45
CA LEU A 370 1.08 -29.87 -32.04
C LEU A 370 1.89 -30.97 -31.32
N ARG A 371 1.64 -32.25 -31.64
CA ARG A 371 2.42 -33.36 -31.10
C ARG A 371 3.87 -33.29 -31.57
N SER A 372 4.10 -33.05 -32.86
CA SER A 372 5.43 -32.87 -33.46
C SER A 372 6.19 -31.70 -32.81
N LEU A 373 5.49 -30.60 -32.55
CA LEU A 373 5.97 -29.43 -31.80
C LEU A 373 6.48 -29.81 -30.40
N ALA A 374 5.68 -30.54 -29.63
CA ALA A 374 6.02 -30.94 -28.27
C ALA A 374 7.22 -31.89 -28.22
N PHE A 375 7.22 -32.93 -29.06
CA PHE A 375 8.34 -33.87 -29.15
C PHE A 375 9.61 -33.23 -29.69
N GLY A 376 9.50 -32.27 -30.61
CA GLY A 376 10.65 -31.48 -31.06
C GLY A 376 11.28 -30.67 -29.92
N ALA A 377 10.48 -30.09 -29.03
CA ALA A 377 11.00 -29.39 -27.85
C ALA A 377 11.68 -30.35 -26.85
N ILE A 378 11.13 -31.55 -26.65
CA ILE A 378 11.73 -32.61 -25.82
C ILE A 378 13.10 -33.03 -26.40
N ALA A 379 13.15 -33.34 -27.70
CA ALA A 379 14.38 -33.74 -28.38
C ALA A 379 15.48 -32.68 -28.28
N LEU A 380 15.15 -31.41 -28.53
CA LEU A 380 16.09 -30.30 -28.37
C LEU A 380 16.60 -30.16 -26.93
N ALA A 381 15.77 -30.45 -25.93
CA ALA A 381 16.19 -30.41 -24.53
C ALA A 381 17.17 -31.54 -24.19
N HIS A 382 16.96 -32.75 -24.69
CA HIS A 382 17.91 -33.86 -24.54
C HIS A 382 19.24 -33.55 -25.25
N LEU A 383 19.20 -33.03 -26.48
CA LEU A 383 20.39 -32.60 -27.22
C LEU A 383 21.23 -31.59 -26.44
N LYS A 384 20.59 -30.57 -25.84
CA LYS A 384 21.29 -29.57 -25.03
C LYS A 384 21.97 -30.15 -23.80
N ARG A 385 21.51 -31.29 -23.29
CA ARG A 385 22.13 -31.99 -22.17
C ARG A 385 23.15 -33.05 -22.61
N GLY A 386 23.37 -33.21 -23.92
CA GLY A 386 24.26 -34.23 -24.49
C GLY A 386 23.65 -35.65 -24.53
N ASP A 387 22.36 -35.77 -24.26
CA ASP A 387 21.65 -37.05 -24.27
C ASP A 387 21.12 -37.35 -25.68
N ILE A 388 22.01 -37.83 -26.53
CA ILE A 388 21.74 -38.04 -27.96
C ILE A 388 20.69 -39.13 -28.19
N ASP A 389 20.76 -40.23 -27.43
CA ASP A 389 19.90 -41.39 -27.64
C ASP A 389 18.42 -41.02 -27.40
N SER A 390 18.13 -40.39 -26.26
CA SER A 390 16.78 -39.91 -25.98
C SER A 390 16.33 -38.77 -26.90
N ALA A 391 17.27 -37.97 -27.44
CA ALA A 391 16.94 -36.98 -28.46
C ALA A 391 16.48 -37.62 -29.78
N ILE A 392 17.13 -38.70 -30.21
CA ILE A 392 16.72 -39.46 -31.41
C ILE A 392 15.35 -40.10 -31.19
N GLU A 393 15.13 -40.72 -30.02
CA GLU A 393 13.84 -41.32 -29.67
C GLU A 393 12.70 -40.29 -29.71
N ALA A 394 12.89 -39.13 -29.11
CA ALA A 394 11.90 -38.07 -29.13
C ALA A 394 11.69 -37.50 -30.55
N ALA A 395 12.75 -37.37 -31.35
CA ALA A 395 12.63 -36.90 -32.73
C ALA A 395 11.90 -37.87 -33.65
N ALA A 396 11.95 -39.18 -33.38
CA ALA A 396 11.20 -40.18 -34.15
C ALA A 396 9.68 -40.02 -34.03
N GLU A 397 9.18 -39.39 -32.95
CA GLU A 397 7.77 -39.06 -32.76
C GLU A 397 7.32 -37.80 -33.54
N VAL A 398 8.24 -37.07 -34.16
CA VAL A 398 7.96 -35.88 -34.98
C VAL A 398 7.53 -36.32 -36.38
N ARG A 399 6.23 -36.23 -36.66
CA ARG A 399 5.62 -36.66 -37.93
C ARG A 399 5.56 -35.56 -38.98
N ASP A 400 5.65 -34.30 -38.57
CA ASP A 400 5.77 -33.19 -39.51
C ASP A 400 7.07 -33.32 -40.30
N ARG A 401 6.97 -33.40 -41.63
CA ARG A 401 8.09 -33.77 -42.50
C ARG A 401 9.21 -32.75 -42.48
N ASP A 402 8.87 -31.47 -42.50
CA ASP A 402 9.85 -30.38 -42.56
C ASP A 402 10.50 -30.17 -41.20
N TRP A 403 9.70 -30.22 -40.12
CA TRP A 403 10.21 -30.17 -38.75
C TRP A 403 11.11 -31.36 -38.45
N GLY A 404 10.66 -32.58 -38.75
CA GLY A 404 11.40 -33.81 -38.50
C GLY A 404 12.73 -33.85 -39.26
N SER A 405 12.74 -33.38 -40.51
CA SER A 405 13.97 -33.31 -41.32
C SER A 405 14.98 -32.31 -40.75
N TRP A 406 14.53 -31.13 -40.31
CA TRP A 406 15.41 -30.15 -39.68
C TRP A 406 15.97 -30.64 -38.33
N LEU A 407 15.10 -31.15 -37.45
CA LEU A 407 15.49 -31.64 -36.13
C LEU A 407 16.48 -32.80 -36.23
N MET A 408 16.28 -33.72 -37.17
CA MET A 408 17.21 -34.81 -37.44
C MET A 408 18.58 -34.30 -37.92
N GLY A 409 18.59 -33.23 -38.71
CA GLY A 409 19.82 -32.53 -39.09
C GLY A 409 20.59 -31.97 -37.88
N GLU A 410 19.92 -31.30 -36.95
CA GLU A 410 20.52 -30.77 -35.72
C GLU A 410 21.06 -31.89 -34.80
N ILE A 411 20.31 -33.00 -34.68
CA ILE A 411 20.76 -34.17 -33.92
C ILE A 411 22.04 -34.73 -34.52
N LEU A 412 22.08 -34.95 -35.83
CA LEU A 412 23.25 -35.48 -36.53
C LEU A 412 24.47 -34.56 -36.39
N VAL A 413 24.28 -33.24 -36.46
CA VAL A 413 25.35 -32.26 -36.19
C VAL A 413 25.87 -32.42 -34.76
N LYS A 414 24.98 -32.52 -33.77
CA LYS A 414 25.39 -32.63 -32.36
C LYS A 414 26.10 -33.95 -32.03
N VAL A 415 25.70 -35.04 -32.67
CA VAL A 415 26.38 -36.34 -32.61
C VAL A 415 27.82 -36.21 -33.11
N VAL A 416 28.00 -35.53 -34.24
CA VAL A 416 29.30 -35.29 -34.85
C VAL A 416 30.15 -34.38 -33.96
N GLU A 417 29.62 -33.26 -33.47
CA GLU A 417 30.33 -32.37 -32.51
C GLU A 417 30.80 -33.12 -31.26
N SER A 418 29.94 -33.96 -30.67
CA SER A 418 30.26 -34.75 -29.47
C SER A 418 31.34 -35.81 -29.76
N SER A 419 31.41 -36.31 -31.00
CA SER A 419 32.44 -37.25 -31.44
C SER A 419 33.80 -36.58 -31.71
N ILE A 420 33.83 -35.26 -31.95
CA ILE A 420 35.04 -34.49 -32.32
C ILE A 420 35.56 -33.61 -31.16
N GLY A 421 34.71 -33.25 -30.18
CA GLY A 421 35.12 -32.56 -28.95
C GLY A 421 35.02 -31.01 -28.95
N GLU A 422 34.18 -30.40 -29.79
CA GLU A 422 34.05 -28.93 -29.90
C GLU A 422 32.73 -28.38 -29.29
N ASN A 423 32.80 -27.22 -28.61
CA ASN A 423 31.71 -26.60 -27.83
C ASN A 423 30.92 -25.58 -28.66
N ALA A 424 29.73 -25.95 -29.17
CA ALA A 424 28.91 -25.16 -30.09
C ALA A 424 27.74 -24.41 -29.42
N GLU A 425 28.01 -23.47 -28.50
CA GLU A 425 26.94 -22.66 -27.88
C GLU A 425 26.61 -21.37 -28.66
N GLU A 426 27.55 -20.80 -29.42
CA GLU A 426 27.37 -19.47 -30.06
C GLU A 426 26.64 -19.53 -31.41
N GLU A 427 26.77 -20.61 -32.19
CA GLU A 427 26.25 -20.65 -33.57
C GLU A 427 24.75 -21.00 -33.67
N LEU A 428 24.22 -21.74 -32.68
CA LEU A 428 22.82 -22.19 -32.61
C LEU A 428 21.82 -21.02 -32.46
N SER A 429 22.16 -20.02 -31.64
CA SER A 429 21.29 -18.88 -31.39
C SER A 429 21.17 -17.96 -32.60
N GLU A 430 22.23 -17.87 -33.41
CA GLU A 430 22.29 -17.01 -34.58
C GLU A 430 21.52 -17.60 -35.78
N ARG A 431 21.61 -18.94 -35.97
CA ARG A 431 20.92 -19.66 -37.04
C ARG A 431 19.41 -19.79 -36.80
N ALA A 432 18.98 -20.00 -35.54
CA ALA A 432 17.57 -20.00 -35.17
C ALA A 432 16.90 -18.63 -35.43
N ARG A 433 17.62 -17.52 -35.21
CA ARG A 433 17.13 -16.17 -35.50
C ARG A 433 16.98 -15.91 -37.00
N LYS A 434 17.90 -16.43 -37.82
CA LYS A 434 17.85 -16.30 -39.30
C LYS A 434 16.70 -17.11 -39.90
N HIS A 435 16.44 -18.32 -39.42
CA HIS A 435 15.33 -19.15 -39.91
C HIS A 435 13.95 -18.57 -39.55
N LYS A 436 13.79 -18.00 -38.35
CA LYS A 436 12.55 -17.28 -37.97
C LYS A 436 12.28 -16.08 -38.90
N LYS A 437 13.32 -15.32 -39.25
CA LYS A 437 13.23 -14.17 -40.15
C LYS A 437 12.89 -14.60 -41.59
N TRP A 438 13.47 -15.71 -42.06
CA TRP A 438 13.20 -16.26 -43.39
C TRP A 438 11.75 -16.73 -43.59
N ARG A 439 11.08 -17.25 -42.54
CA ARG A 439 9.65 -17.60 -42.62
C ARG A 439 8.70 -16.41 -42.57
N GLU A 440 9.07 -15.30 -41.91
CA GLU A 440 8.25 -14.08 -41.91
C GLU A 440 8.24 -13.39 -43.29
N ASP A 441 9.29 -13.57 -44.08
CA ASP A 441 9.45 -12.92 -45.39
C ASP A 441 8.75 -13.65 -46.57
N ILE A 442 8.29 -14.90 -46.39
CA ILE A 442 7.77 -15.71 -47.52
C ILE A 442 6.24 -15.90 -47.45
N GLY A 443 5.58 -15.58 -46.34
CA GLY A 443 4.14 -15.80 -46.17
C GLY A 443 3.75 -17.29 -46.20
N PRO A 444 2.50 -17.65 -45.81
CA PRO A 444 2.10 -19.05 -45.67
C PRO A 444 2.18 -19.88 -46.95
#